data_AF-A0A8X6X1C0-F1
#
_entry.id   AF-A0A8X6X1C0-F1
#
_cell.length_a   1.000
_cell.length_b   1.000
_cell.length_c   1.000
_cell.angle_alpha   90.00
_cell.angle_beta   90.00
_cell.angle_gamma   90.00
#
_symmetry.space_group_name_H-M   'P 1'
#
loop_
_entity.id
_entity.type
_entity.pdbx_description
1 polymer ?
#
loop_
_entity_poly.entity_id
_entity_poly.type
_entity_poly.pdbx_seq_one_letter_code
_entity_poly.pdbx_strand_id
1 'polypeptide(L)'
;MMEPLLHKGYCLTKDNYYSSPELADKLVSCRTDVYGTLNLKRKEVPKEMQGKKLKKGEIIAFLRGKVTVMKWMDKKKVSLLSTIHNTEMEQIQVRSEMKEKPKIVMDYNNTMGGVDRMDQNLKSFEIIKKR
;
A
#
# COMPACT_ATOMS: atom_id res chain seq x y z
N MET A 1 19.27 -6.56 0.64
CA MET A 1 18.69 -5.50 -0.22
C MET A 1 18.28 -4.27 0.59
N MET A 2 17.53 -4.41 1.71
CA MET A 2 17.11 -3.26 2.54
C MET A 2 18.10 -2.85 3.64
N GLU A 3 18.99 -3.74 4.07
CA GLU A 3 19.94 -3.53 5.18
C GLU A 3 20.65 -2.16 5.18
N PRO A 4 21.19 -1.62 4.07
CA PRO A 4 21.87 -0.32 4.09
C PRO A 4 20.91 0.88 4.27
N LEU A 5 19.61 0.66 4.18
CA LEU A 5 18.57 1.69 4.29
C LEU A 5 17.79 1.62 5.62
N LEU A 6 17.98 0.57 6.40
CA LEU A 6 17.33 0.44 7.71
C LEU A 6 17.85 1.51 8.69
N HIS A 7 17.03 1.84 9.68
CA HIS A 7 17.32 2.80 10.76
C HIS A 7 17.51 4.27 10.35
N LYS A 8 17.26 4.60 9.08
CA LYS A 8 17.44 5.96 8.53
C LYS A 8 16.14 6.80 8.50
N GLY A 9 15.02 6.27 8.97
CA GLY A 9 13.74 6.97 8.97
C GLY A 9 13.03 7.00 7.61
N TYR A 10 13.44 6.14 6.66
CA TYR A 10 12.79 6.03 5.37
C TYR A 10 11.42 5.37 5.47
N CYS A 11 10.57 5.66 4.48
CA CYS A 11 9.29 5.00 4.29
C CYS A 11 9.33 4.14 3.03
N LEU A 12 9.03 2.85 3.20
CA LEU A 12 9.08 1.86 2.14
C LEU A 12 7.67 1.63 1.55
N THR A 13 7.53 1.82 0.25
CA THR A 13 6.34 1.37 -0.49
C THR A 13 6.54 -0.06 -0.96
N LYS A 14 5.57 -0.96 -0.69
CA LYS A 14 5.67 -2.37 -1.08
C LYS A 14 4.48 -2.86 -1.88
N ASP A 15 4.73 -3.85 -2.71
CA ASP A 15 3.69 -4.67 -3.30
C ASP A 15 3.25 -5.81 -2.35
N ASN A 16 2.14 -6.44 -2.71
CA ASN A 16 1.41 -7.45 -1.99
C ASN A 16 2.27 -8.68 -1.62
N TYR A 17 3.16 -9.12 -2.52
CA TYR A 17 4.00 -10.29 -2.28
C TYR A 17 4.91 -10.12 -1.06
N TYR A 18 5.39 -8.90 -0.83
CA TYR A 18 6.33 -8.54 0.25
C TYR A 18 5.65 -7.92 1.47
N SER A 19 4.32 -7.93 1.52
CA SER A 19 3.55 -7.26 2.57
C SER A 19 2.92 -8.25 3.55
N SER A 20 3.22 -8.07 4.84
CA SER A 20 2.60 -8.75 5.98
C SER A 20 2.64 -7.86 7.23
N PRO A 21 1.67 -7.99 8.16
CA PRO A 21 1.69 -7.25 9.42
C PRO A 21 2.93 -7.53 10.28
N GLU A 22 3.34 -8.79 10.42
CA GLU A 22 4.58 -9.18 11.13
C GLU A 22 5.83 -8.43 10.65
N LEU A 23 5.98 -8.34 9.32
CA LEU A 23 7.12 -7.68 8.72
C LEU A 23 7.06 -6.17 8.93
N ALA A 24 5.85 -5.59 8.96
CA ALA A 24 5.66 -4.19 9.28
C ALA A 24 6.11 -3.88 10.71
N ASP A 25 5.74 -4.71 11.68
CA ASP A 25 6.19 -4.57 13.07
C ASP A 25 7.72 -4.60 13.19
N LYS A 26 8.37 -5.56 12.49
CA LYS A 26 9.84 -5.65 12.45
C LYS A 26 10.46 -4.40 11.82
N LEU A 27 9.91 -3.88 10.72
CA LEU A 27 10.44 -2.66 10.09
C LEU A 27 10.29 -1.42 10.95
N VAL A 28 9.15 -1.29 11.65
CA VAL A 28 8.95 -0.20 12.61
C VAL A 28 10.00 -0.25 13.72
N SER A 29 10.34 -1.44 14.21
CA SER A 29 11.45 -1.61 15.18
C SER A 29 12.81 -1.16 14.61
N CYS A 30 12.99 -1.27 13.29
CA CYS A 30 14.14 -0.76 12.56
C CYS A 30 14.00 0.71 12.10
N ARG A 31 13.14 1.52 12.75
CA ARG A 31 12.84 2.92 12.37
C ARG A 31 12.60 3.09 10.87
N THR A 32 11.87 2.15 10.28
CA THR A 32 11.52 2.15 8.86
C THR A 32 10.02 2.00 8.75
N ASP A 33 9.38 3.01 8.21
CA ASP A 33 7.95 3.00 7.98
C ASP A 33 7.62 2.24 6.68
N VAL A 34 6.40 1.72 6.58
CA VAL A 34 5.98 0.96 5.42
C VAL A 34 4.51 1.21 5.10
N TYR A 35 4.21 1.24 3.82
CA TYR A 35 2.85 1.05 3.33
C TYR A 35 2.82 0.33 2.00
N GLY A 36 1.70 -0.30 1.68
CA GLY A 36 1.61 -1.13 0.49
C GLY A 36 0.30 -1.89 0.37
N THR A 37 0.13 -2.61 -0.73
CA THR A 37 -1.00 -3.52 -0.92
C THR A 37 -0.85 -4.75 -0.02
N LEU A 38 -1.96 -5.32 0.43
CA LEU A 38 -1.97 -6.48 1.33
C LEU A 38 -2.97 -7.55 0.88
N ASN A 39 -2.51 -8.80 0.82
CA ASN A 39 -3.38 -9.95 0.64
C ASN A 39 -4.08 -10.23 1.96
N LEU A 40 -5.41 -10.04 1.98
CA LEU A 40 -6.21 -10.31 3.17
C LEU A 40 -6.14 -11.77 3.63
N LYS A 41 -5.69 -12.72 2.80
CA LYS A 41 -5.50 -14.14 3.18
C LYS A 41 -4.27 -14.40 4.06
N ARG A 42 -3.45 -13.39 4.36
CA ARG A 42 -2.29 -13.54 5.27
C ARG A 42 -2.76 -13.93 6.67
N LYS A 43 -1.99 -14.79 7.36
CA LYS A 43 -2.34 -15.41 8.65
C LYS A 43 -2.71 -14.40 9.74
N GLU A 44 -2.07 -13.22 9.74
CA GLU A 44 -2.24 -12.20 10.77
C GLU A 44 -3.38 -11.22 10.50
N VAL A 45 -4.03 -11.32 9.34
CA VAL A 45 -5.17 -10.46 9.01
C VAL A 45 -6.44 -11.07 9.63
N PRO A 46 -7.23 -10.31 10.40
CA PRO A 46 -8.47 -10.81 10.98
C PRO A 46 -9.41 -11.41 9.93
N LYS A 47 -9.93 -12.61 10.17
CA LYS A 47 -10.85 -13.30 9.25
C LYS A 47 -12.13 -12.50 9.00
N GLU A 48 -12.58 -11.75 9.99
CA GLU A 48 -13.73 -10.83 9.90
C GLU A 48 -13.54 -9.82 8.76
N MET A 49 -12.32 -9.32 8.58
CA MET A 49 -11.98 -8.40 7.51
C MET A 49 -12.11 -9.03 6.13
N GLN A 50 -11.76 -10.32 6.00
CA GLN A 50 -11.88 -11.06 4.76
C GLN A 50 -13.35 -11.19 4.36
N GLY A 51 -14.21 -11.59 5.31
CA GLY A 51 -15.64 -11.87 5.09
C GLY A 51 -16.53 -10.64 4.97
N LYS A 52 -16.14 -9.49 5.55
CA LYS A 52 -17.02 -8.30 5.56
C LYS A 52 -17.24 -7.75 4.16
N LYS A 53 -18.51 -7.67 3.75
CA LYS A 53 -18.93 -7.00 2.51
C LYS A 53 -19.06 -5.51 2.80
N LEU A 54 -18.47 -4.69 1.92
CA LEU A 54 -18.49 -3.24 2.00
C LEU A 54 -19.27 -2.68 0.81
N LYS A 55 -20.00 -1.61 1.02
CA LYS A 55 -20.56 -0.80 -0.07
C LYS A 55 -19.46 0.08 -0.68
N LYS A 56 -19.69 0.56 -1.89
CA LYS A 56 -18.77 1.49 -2.55
C LYS A 56 -18.58 2.74 -1.68
N GLY A 57 -17.32 3.13 -1.47
CA GLY A 57 -16.92 4.23 -0.60
C GLY A 57 -16.60 3.82 0.84
N GLU A 58 -17.10 2.67 1.30
CA GLU A 58 -16.90 2.25 2.70
C GLU A 58 -15.49 1.70 2.94
N ILE A 59 -15.01 1.91 4.16
CA ILE A 59 -13.77 1.36 4.69
C ILE A 59 -14.06 0.47 5.91
N ILE A 60 -13.20 -0.54 6.10
CA ILE A 60 -12.97 -1.17 7.40
C ILE A 60 -11.47 -1.19 7.64
N ALA A 61 -11.05 -0.85 8.84
CA ALA A 61 -9.66 -0.91 9.25
C ALA A 61 -9.52 -1.63 10.59
N PHE A 62 -8.37 -2.27 10.75
CA PHE A 62 -7.91 -2.86 12.00
C PHE A 62 -6.56 -2.24 12.32
N LEU A 63 -6.41 -1.79 13.56
CA LEU A 63 -5.20 -1.13 14.05
C LEU A 63 -4.59 -1.99 15.14
N ARG A 64 -3.27 -2.18 15.05
CA ARG A 64 -2.44 -2.86 16.04
C ARG A 64 -1.19 -2.03 16.26
N GLY A 65 -1.16 -1.26 17.35
CA GLY A 65 -0.08 -0.32 17.60
C GLY A 65 0.06 0.66 16.45
N LYS A 66 1.24 0.71 15.81
CA LYS A 66 1.51 1.56 14.65
C LYS A 66 1.00 0.95 13.33
N VAL A 67 0.70 -0.35 13.27
CA VAL A 67 0.29 -1.03 12.04
C VAL A 67 -1.22 -0.92 11.84
N THR A 68 -1.62 -0.33 10.73
CA THR A 68 -2.99 -0.25 10.24
C THR A 68 -3.15 -1.15 9.03
N VAL A 69 -4.15 -2.04 9.07
CA VAL A 69 -4.63 -2.76 7.89
C VAL A 69 -5.97 -2.18 7.50
N MET A 70 -6.13 -1.81 6.23
CA MET A 70 -7.34 -1.20 5.70
C MET A 70 -7.87 -1.99 4.50
N LYS A 71 -9.19 -2.12 4.44
CA LYS A 71 -9.93 -2.62 3.28
C LYS A 71 -10.92 -1.54 2.87
N TRP A 72 -10.84 -1.13 1.62
CA TRP A 72 -11.69 -0.11 1.02
C TRP A 72 -12.36 -0.68 -0.22
N MET A 73 -13.59 -0.26 -0.49
CA MET A 73 -14.33 -0.69 -1.66
C MET A 73 -14.57 0.49 -2.60
N ASP A 74 -13.92 0.49 -3.76
CA ASP A 74 -14.28 1.38 -4.87
C ASP A 74 -15.08 0.57 -5.91
N LYS A 75 -14.64 0.52 -7.18
CA LYS A 75 -15.16 -0.44 -8.18
C LYS A 75 -14.73 -1.87 -7.86
N LYS A 76 -13.57 -2.02 -7.23
CA LYS A 76 -13.01 -3.29 -6.76
C LYS A 76 -12.53 -3.11 -5.32
N LYS A 77 -12.44 -4.22 -4.60
CA LYS A 77 -11.85 -4.23 -3.26
C LYS A 77 -10.37 -3.88 -3.36
N VAL A 78 -9.93 -2.97 -2.51
CA VAL A 78 -8.52 -2.63 -2.31
C VAL A 78 -8.19 -2.93 -0.86
N SER A 79 -7.03 -3.52 -0.63
CA SER A 79 -6.57 -3.86 0.72
C SER A 79 -5.13 -3.42 0.86
N LEU A 80 -4.86 -2.65 1.91
CA LEU A 80 -3.57 -2.01 2.13
C LEU A 80 -3.14 -2.22 3.59
N LEU A 81 -1.84 -2.14 3.79
CA LEU A 81 -1.19 -2.06 5.09
C LEU A 81 -0.42 -0.74 5.15
N SER A 82 -0.41 -0.09 6.31
CA SER A 82 0.47 1.05 6.56
C SER A 82 0.87 1.18 8.02
N THR A 83 2.02 1.79 8.25
CA THR A 83 2.48 2.22 9.58
C THR A 83 2.41 3.73 9.80
N ILE A 84 1.93 4.49 8.81
CA ILE A 84 1.91 5.97 8.87
C ILE A 84 0.52 6.54 8.64
N HIS A 85 -0.35 5.80 7.95
CA HIS A 85 -1.68 6.26 7.61
C HIS A 85 -2.72 5.78 8.63
N ASN A 86 -3.67 6.67 8.92
CA ASN A 86 -4.88 6.39 9.67
C ASN A 86 -6.05 6.04 8.72
N THR A 87 -7.27 6.06 9.25
CA THR A 87 -8.52 5.88 8.50
C THR A 87 -9.02 7.16 7.81
N GLU A 88 -8.13 8.10 7.55
CA GLU A 88 -8.45 9.40 6.94
C GLU A 88 -8.85 9.25 5.47
N MET A 89 -9.93 9.94 5.10
CA MET A 89 -10.45 10.03 3.75
C MET A 89 -10.21 11.46 3.24
N GLU A 90 -9.75 11.59 2.01
CA GLU A 90 -9.52 12.88 1.36
C GLU A 90 -10.47 13.02 0.16
N GLN A 91 -11.04 14.22 0.01
CA GLN A 91 -11.83 14.58 -1.15
C GLN A 91 -10.91 14.96 -2.31
N ILE A 92 -11.14 14.32 -3.45
CA ILE A 92 -10.40 14.57 -4.68
C ILE A 92 -11.36 14.87 -5.82
N GLN A 93 -10.97 15.78 -6.69
CA GLN A 93 -11.70 16.04 -7.93
C GLN A 93 -11.22 15.06 -9.00
N VAL A 94 -12.11 14.19 -9.45
CA VAL A 94 -11.85 13.27 -10.56
C VAL A 94 -12.72 13.71 -11.73
N ARG A 95 -12.09 14.32 -12.74
CA ARG A 95 -12.78 15.00 -13.86
C ARG A 95 -13.69 16.10 -13.31
N SER A 96 -15.00 15.92 -13.35
CA SER A 96 -16.01 16.88 -12.89
C SER A 96 -16.74 16.42 -11.61
N GLU A 97 -16.34 15.29 -11.02
CA GLU A 97 -16.98 14.73 -9.83
C GLU A 97 -16.03 14.78 -8.63
N MET A 98 -16.54 15.20 -7.47
CA MET A 98 -15.84 15.06 -6.19
C MET A 98 -15.97 13.61 -5.69
N LYS A 99 -14.86 13.01 -5.29
CA LYS A 99 -14.80 11.63 -4.78
C LYS A 99 -13.97 11.57 -3.52
N GLU A 100 -14.39 10.76 -2.57
CA GLU A 100 -13.61 10.50 -1.36
C GLU A 100 -12.79 9.22 -1.52
N LYS A 101 -11.51 9.31 -1.18
CA LYS A 101 -10.59 8.17 -1.19
C LYS A 101 -9.73 8.15 0.07
N PRO A 102 -9.35 6.97 0.57
CA PRO A 102 -8.41 6.89 1.68
C PRO A 102 -7.07 7.51 1.29
N LYS A 103 -6.47 8.27 2.20
CA LYS A 103 -5.16 8.90 1.98
C LYS A 103 -4.07 7.89 1.58
N ILE A 104 -4.04 6.74 2.25
CA ILE A 104 -3.14 5.62 1.94
C ILE A 104 -3.23 5.15 0.48
N VAL A 105 -4.41 5.21 -0.15
CA VAL A 105 -4.59 4.84 -1.56
C VAL A 105 -3.96 5.89 -2.47
N MET A 106 -4.09 7.17 -2.12
CA MET A 106 -3.49 8.27 -2.87
C MET A 106 -1.97 8.17 -2.82
N ASP A 107 -1.40 8.02 -1.62
CA ASP A 107 0.05 7.96 -1.42
C ASP A 107 0.65 6.70 -2.06
N TYR A 108 -0.04 5.56 -2.00
CA TYR A 108 0.37 4.35 -2.70
C TYR A 108 0.44 4.54 -4.22
N ASN A 109 -0.58 5.15 -4.83
CA ASN A 109 -0.58 5.39 -6.27
C ASN A 109 0.53 6.36 -6.70
N ASN A 110 0.88 7.32 -5.84
CA ASN A 110 1.95 8.29 -6.12
C ASN A 110 3.35 7.64 -6.05
N THR A 111 3.59 6.70 -5.13
CA THR A 111 4.93 6.14 -4.92
C THR A 111 5.19 4.81 -5.62
N MET A 112 4.18 3.97 -5.84
CA MET A 112 4.38 2.65 -6.46
C MET A 112 4.88 2.75 -7.92
N GLY A 113 4.50 3.83 -8.63
CA GLY A 113 4.94 4.05 -10.01
C GLY A 113 6.45 4.23 -10.19
N GLY A 114 7.23 4.40 -9.11
CA GLY A 114 8.69 4.54 -9.20
C GLY A 114 9.40 3.31 -9.79
N VAL A 115 8.96 2.10 -9.43
CA VAL A 115 9.57 0.86 -9.92
C VAL A 115 9.12 0.55 -11.35
N ASP A 116 7.81 0.60 -11.61
CA ASP A 116 7.25 0.33 -12.94
C ASP A 116 7.76 1.30 -14.01
N ARG A 117 7.99 2.57 -13.65
CA ARG A 117 8.58 3.56 -14.57
C ARG A 117 10.04 3.25 -14.91
N MET A 118 10.82 2.76 -13.94
CA MET A 118 12.18 2.33 -14.23
C MET A 118 12.19 1.11 -15.15
N ASP A 119 11.34 0.11 -14.88
CA ASP A 119 11.20 -1.07 -15.74
C ASP A 119 10.70 -0.72 -17.14
N GLN A 120 9.79 0.25 -17.26
CA GLN A 120 9.33 0.76 -18.55
C GLN A 120 10.46 1.46 -19.31
N ASN A 121 11.24 2.31 -18.64
CA ASN A 121 12.38 3.00 -19.24
C ASN A 121 13.45 1.99 -19.69
N LEU A 122 13.78 1.00 -18.86
CA LEU A 122 14.76 -0.04 -19.22
C LEU A 122 14.31 -0.85 -20.43
N LYS A 123 13.03 -1.25 -20.50
CA LYS A 123 12.46 -1.94 -21.68
C LYS A 123 12.49 -1.07 -22.95
N SER A 124 12.32 0.25 -22.83
CA SER A 124 12.45 1.16 -23.98
C SER A 124 13.88 1.20 -24.54
N PHE A 125 14.90 0.91 -23.74
CA PHE A 125 16.30 0.84 -24.18
C PHE A 125 16.70 -0.55 -24.73
N GLU A 126 15.90 -1.61 -24.52
CA GLU A 126 16.19 -2.96 -25.04
C GLU A 126 15.94 -3.11 -26.56
N ILE A 127 15.48 -2.06 -27.25
CA ILE A 127 15.22 -2.08 -28.70
C ILE A 127 16.50 -2.05 -29.55
N ILE A 128 17.68 -1.76 -28.97
CA ILE A 128 18.95 -1.72 -29.73
C ILE A 128 19.95 -2.72 -29.16
N LYS A 129 19.74 -4.01 -29.45
CA LYS A 129 20.80 -5.02 -29.60
C LYS A 129 20.22 -6.34 -30.12
N LYS A 130 19.97 -6.40 -31.43
CA LYS A 130 20.11 -7.65 -32.19
C LYS A 130 21.19 -7.41 -33.23
N ARG A 131 22.32 -8.11 -33.07
CA ARG A 131 23.33 -8.30 -34.10
C ARG A 131 23.07 -9.66 -34.73
#